data_AF-A0A448WYX9-F1
#
_entry.id   AF-A0A448WYX9-F1
#
_cell.length_a   1.000
_cell.length_b   1.000
_cell.length_c   1.000
_cell.angle_alpha   90.00
_cell.angle_beta   90.00
_cell.angle_gamma   90.00
#
_symmetry.space_group_name_H-M   'P 1'
#
loop_
_entity.id
_entity.type
_entity.pdbx_description
1 polymer ?
#
loop_
_entity_poly.entity_id
_entity_poly.type
_entity_poly.pdbx_seq_one_letter_code
_entity_poly.pdbx_strand_id
1 'polypeptide(L)'
;MLNHTLLDSAAEIASASMVGSLFLLAIWSRLTKLGVLVGFWTSLITSFTTWITMDALQNQATETFLGSADESFLLSNTIIILISNSFALGFGFLLPIICGLVEYHRRPKDSTLENPWESTRDIDNPLIPWTELYSRY
;
A
#
# COMPACT_ATOMS: atom_id res chain seq x y z
N MET A 1 3.89 14.52 -30.22
CA MET A 1 2.73 13.70 -29.81
C MET A 1 3.10 12.64 -28.76
N LEU A 2 4.31 12.06 -28.77
CA LEU A 2 4.74 11.04 -27.78
C LEU A 2 4.70 11.46 -26.30
N ASN A 3 4.95 12.73 -25.98
CA ASN A 3 5.07 13.17 -24.58
C ASN A 3 3.74 13.16 -23.82
N HIS A 4 2.61 13.41 -24.49
CA HIS A 4 1.31 13.48 -23.82
C HIS A 4 0.83 12.09 -23.40
N THR A 5 0.94 11.10 -24.30
CA THR A 5 0.51 9.73 -24.01
C THR A 5 1.32 9.10 -22.88
N LEU A 6 2.62 9.38 -22.81
CA LEU A 6 3.48 8.89 -21.73
C LEU A 6 3.13 9.52 -20.38
N LEU A 7 2.87 10.83 -20.37
CA LEU A 7 2.42 11.54 -19.16
C LEU A 7 1.07 11.03 -18.67
N ASP A 8 0.14 10.78 -19.58
CA ASP A 8 -1.19 10.26 -19.25
C ASP A 8 -1.09 8.86 -18.63
N SER A 9 -0.27 7.98 -19.23
CA SER A 9 -0.03 6.62 -18.73
C SER A 9 0.60 6.61 -17.33
N ALA A 10 1.59 7.49 -17.11
CA ALA A 10 2.26 7.60 -15.82
C ALA A 10 1.33 8.16 -14.74
N ALA A 11 0.46 9.10 -15.09
CA ALA A 11 -0.54 9.66 -14.17
C ALA A 11 -1.58 8.60 -13.76
N GLU A 12 -2.03 7.77 -14.70
CA GLU A 12 -2.93 6.66 -14.40
C GLU A 12 -2.31 5.69 -13.38
N ILE A 13 -1.08 5.23 -13.63
CA ILE A 13 -0.35 4.32 -12.72
C ILE A 13 -0.15 4.95 -11.34
N ALA A 14 0.23 6.23 -11.29
CA ALA A 14 0.41 6.96 -10.04
C ALA A 14 -0.90 7.03 -9.24
N SER A 15 -2.03 7.34 -9.89
CA SER A 15 -3.33 7.39 -9.24
C SER A 15 -3.76 6.04 -8.67
N ALA A 16 -3.56 4.95 -9.44
CA ALA A 16 -3.92 3.59 -9.02
C ALA A 16 -3.14 3.13 -7.76
N SER A 17 -1.87 3.51 -7.64
CA SER A 17 -1.03 3.17 -6.48
C SER A 17 -1.54 3.76 -5.15
N MET A 18 -2.25 4.89 -5.20
CA MET A 18 -2.80 5.54 -4.00
C MET A 18 -4.06 4.87 -3.48
N VAL A 19 -4.87 4.28 -4.37
CA VAL A 19 -6.23 3.80 -4.06
C VAL A 19 -6.22 2.77 -2.93
N GLY A 20 -5.36 1.75 -3.01
CA GLY A 20 -5.35 0.66 -2.04
C GLY A 20 -4.97 1.12 -0.62
N SER A 21 -3.92 1.93 -0.53
CA SER A 21 -3.42 2.45 0.75
C SER A 21 -4.42 3.43 1.40
N LEU A 22 -5.06 4.29 0.60
CA LEU A 22 -6.07 5.25 1.09
C LEU A 22 -7.37 4.56 1.50
N PHE A 23 -7.80 3.54 0.76
CA PHE A 23 -9.01 2.79 1.09
C PHE A 23 -8.86 2.05 2.43
N LEU A 24 -7.69 1.45 2.68
CA LEU A 24 -7.40 0.81 3.96
C LEU A 24 -7.36 1.79 5.12
N LEU A 25 -6.93 3.03 4.89
CA LEU A 25 -6.94 4.09 5.90
C LEU A 25 -8.37 4.44 6.34
N ALA A 26 -9.36 4.36 5.44
CA ALA A 26 -10.76 4.65 5.73
C ALA A 26 -11.47 3.52 6.51
N ILE A 27 -11.14 2.26 6.23
CA ILE A 27 -11.82 1.09 6.82
C ILE A 27 -11.11 0.57 8.07
N TRP A 28 -9.77 0.65 8.12
CA TRP A 28 -8.98 0.00 9.17
C TRP A 28 -8.43 1.02 10.17
N SER A 29 -9.14 1.22 11.28
CA SER A 29 -8.76 2.19 12.33
C SER A 29 -7.43 1.89 13.04
N ARG A 30 -7.02 0.63 13.08
CA ARG A 30 -5.75 0.16 13.67
C ARG A 30 -4.53 0.30 12.73
N LEU A 31 -4.70 0.88 11.53
CA LEU A 31 -3.62 1.00 10.57
C LEU A 31 -2.62 2.11 10.97
N THR A 32 -1.33 1.80 10.97
CA THR A 32 -0.30 2.79 11.32
C THR A 32 0.03 3.69 10.13
N LYS A 33 0.38 4.96 10.43
CA LYS A 33 0.82 5.94 9.42
C LYS A 33 2.01 5.43 8.59
N LEU A 34 2.93 4.71 9.25
CA LEU A 34 4.09 4.11 8.59
C LEU A 34 3.69 2.96 7.66
N GLY A 35 2.72 2.11 8.04
CA GLY A 35 2.24 1.02 7.19
C GLY A 35 1.62 1.52 5.88
N VAL A 36 0.88 2.62 5.94
CA VAL A 36 0.29 3.27 4.75
C VAL A 36 1.38 3.85 3.84
N LEU A 37 2.39 4.51 4.41
CA LEU A 37 3.52 5.05 3.63
C LEU A 37 4.29 3.93 2.93
N VAL A 38 4.58 2.83 3.63
CA VAL A 38 5.27 1.68 3.05
C VAL A 38 4.45 1.07 1.92
N GLY A 39 3.14 0.87 2.11
CA GLY A 39 2.26 0.36 1.06
C GLY A 39 2.21 1.26 -0.18
N PHE A 40 2.12 2.57 0.02
CA PHE A 40 2.13 3.52 -1.10
C PHE A 40 3.44 3.43 -1.90
N TRP A 41 4.58 3.56 -1.24
CA TRP A 41 5.88 3.55 -1.92
C TRP A 41 6.16 2.23 -2.63
N THR A 42 5.86 1.12 -1.97
CA THR A 42 6.09 -0.21 -2.55
C THR A 42 5.17 -0.47 -3.74
N SER A 43 3.89 -0.10 -3.67
CA SER A 43 2.95 -0.23 -4.79
C SER A 43 3.34 0.64 -5.98
N LEU A 44 3.84 1.86 -5.73
CA LEU A 44 4.31 2.76 -6.78
C LEU A 44 5.55 2.17 -7.48
N ILE A 45 6.56 1.76 -6.71
CA ILE A 45 7.80 1.17 -7.26
C ILE A 45 7.48 -0.10 -8.06
N THR A 46 6.69 -1.03 -7.53
CA THR A 46 6.38 -2.29 -8.23
C THR A 46 5.60 -2.03 -9.53
N SER A 47 4.68 -1.06 -9.54
CA SER A 47 3.90 -0.74 -10.75
C SER A 47 4.75 -0.08 -11.83
N PHE A 48 5.65 0.84 -11.47
CA PHE A 48 6.59 1.41 -12.42
C PHE A 48 7.57 0.36 -12.96
N THR A 49 8.09 -0.51 -12.09
CA THR A 49 9.00 -1.59 -12.54
C THR A 49 8.30 -2.55 -13.49
N THR A 50 7.06 -2.99 -13.20
CA THR A 50 6.30 -3.89 -14.09
C THR A 50 6.02 -3.24 -15.44
N TRP A 51 5.61 -1.96 -15.47
CA TRP A 51 5.41 -1.23 -16.72
C TRP A 51 6.68 -1.17 -17.58
N ILE A 52 7.82 -0.75 -17.00
CA ILE A 52 9.10 -0.65 -17.70
C ILE A 52 9.56 -2.02 -18.20
N THR A 53 9.43 -3.08 -17.39
CA THR A 53 9.85 -4.43 -17.78
C THR A 53 9.03 -4.99 -18.94
N MET A 54 7.72 -4.71 -18.98
CA MET A 54 6.85 -5.18 -20.06
C MET A 54 7.11 -4.42 -21.37
N ASP A 55 7.34 -3.11 -21.28
CA ASP A 55 7.73 -2.29 -22.44
C ASP A 55 9.10 -2.74 -23.00
N ALA A 56 10.08 -2.95 -22.12
CA ALA A 56 11.40 -3.47 -22.52
C ALA A 56 11.31 -4.86 -23.17
N LEU A 57 10.48 -5.76 -22.63
CA LEU A 57 10.27 -7.09 -23.18
C LEU A 57 9.62 -7.04 -24.57
N GLN A 58 8.66 -6.14 -24.78
CA GLN A 58 8.01 -5.94 -26.07
C GLN A 58 8.99 -5.40 -27.12
N ASN A 59 9.84 -4.43 -26.75
CA ASN A 59 10.88 -3.88 -27.63
C ASN A 59 11.94 -4.93 -28.00
N GLN A 60 12.32 -5.80 -27.06
CA GLN A 60 13.26 -6.89 -27.35
C GLN A 60 12.63 -7.97 -28.24
N ALA A 61 11.38 -8.34 -27.99
CA ALA A 61 10.66 -9.32 -28.79
C ALA A 61 10.48 -8.86 -30.24
N THR A 62 10.22 -7.56 -30.44
CA THR A 62 10.14 -6.97 -31.77
C THR A 62 11.48 -7.05 -32.50
N GLU A 63 12.59 -6.66 -31.89
CA GLU A 63 13.91 -6.70 -32.55
C GLU A 63 14.40 -8.13 -32.85
N THR A 64 14.07 -9.10 -32.00
CA THR A 64 14.60 -10.48 -32.11
C THR A 64 13.74 -11.37 -33.02
N PHE A 65 12.43 -11.11 -33.13
CA PHE A 65 11.49 -11.99 -33.84
C PHE A 65 10.80 -11.34 -35.07
N LEU A 66 10.84 -10.01 -35.26
CA LEU A 66 10.21 -9.33 -36.43
C LEU A 66 11.10 -9.32 -37.69
N GLY A 67 11.66 -10.47 -38.05
CA GLY A 67 11.68 -10.85 -39.46
C GLY A 67 10.36 -11.50 -39.88
N SER A 68 9.62 -12.11 -38.94
CA SER A 68 8.55 -13.06 -39.27
C SER A 68 7.58 -13.37 -38.11
N ALA A 69 7.27 -12.42 -37.23
CA ALA A 69 6.34 -12.67 -36.12
C ALA A 69 4.95 -12.08 -36.39
N ASP A 70 3.92 -12.93 -36.24
CA ASP A 70 2.51 -12.58 -36.32
C ASP A 70 2.13 -11.50 -35.28
N GLU A 71 1.22 -10.58 -35.64
CA GLU A 71 0.74 -9.49 -34.76
C GLU A 71 0.08 -9.97 -33.45
N SER A 72 -0.15 -11.28 -33.29
CA SER A 72 -0.79 -11.89 -32.12
C SER A 72 0.05 -11.84 -30.84
N PHE A 73 1.37 -11.64 -30.93
CA PHE A 73 2.26 -11.57 -29.77
C PHE A 73 2.46 -10.13 -29.23
N LEU A 74 2.11 -9.10 -30.00
CA LEU A 74 2.21 -7.72 -29.54
C LEU A 74 1.10 -7.44 -28.52
N LEU A 75 1.49 -7.40 -27.24
CA LEU A 75 0.61 -6.90 -26.19
C LEU A 75 0.24 -5.44 -26.52
N SER A 76 -1.06 -5.16 -26.54
CA SER A 76 -1.53 -3.78 -26.59
C SER A 76 -1.09 -3.03 -25.33
N ASN A 77 -0.68 -1.76 -25.48
CA ASN A 77 -0.32 -0.87 -24.37
C ASN A 77 -1.39 -0.84 -23.26
N THR A 78 -2.67 -0.99 -23.62
CA THR A 78 -3.78 -1.06 -22.67
C THR A 78 -3.68 -2.26 -21.73
N ILE A 79 -3.24 -3.42 -22.24
CA ILE A 79 -3.09 -4.64 -21.43
C ILE A 79 -1.89 -4.50 -20.49
N ILE A 80 -0.81 -3.87 -20.94
CA ILE A 80 0.37 -3.61 -20.10
C ILE A 80 0.01 -2.70 -18.93
N ILE A 81 -0.73 -1.61 -19.18
CA ILE A 81 -1.21 -0.69 -18.15
C ILE A 81 -2.19 -1.39 -17.19
N LEU A 82 -3.04 -2.28 -17.70
CA LEU A 82 -3.95 -3.07 -16.86
C LEU A 82 -3.19 -4.00 -15.89
N ILE A 83 -2.14 -4.66 -16.39
CA ILE A 83 -1.30 -5.53 -15.56
C ILE A 83 -0.60 -4.71 -14.48
N SER A 84 0.05 -3.60 -14.84
CA SER A 84 0.76 -2.75 -13.85
C SER A 84 -0.20 -2.21 -12.78
N ASN A 85 -1.41 -1.78 -13.16
CA ASN A 85 -2.44 -1.34 -12.22
C ASN A 85 -2.93 -2.46 -11.29
N SER A 86 -3.00 -3.69 -11.78
CA SER A 86 -3.36 -4.85 -10.96
C SER A 86 -2.30 -5.12 -9.88
N PHE A 87 -1.02 -4.99 -10.24
CA PHE A 87 0.09 -5.04 -9.28
C PHE A 87 0.05 -3.86 -8.30
N ALA A 88 -0.28 -2.65 -8.76
CA ALA A 88 -0.45 -1.46 -7.92
C ALA A 88 -1.48 -1.71 -6.81
N LEU A 89 -2.66 -2.21 -7.18
CA LEU A 89 -3.71 -2.52 -6.23
C LEU A 89 -3.28 -3.65 -5.30
N GLY A 90 -2.76 -4.76 -5.83
CA GLY A 90 -2.35 -5.91 -5.03
C GLY A 90 -1.36 -5.53 -3.92
N PHE A 91 -0.25 -4.87 -4.28
CA PHE A 91 0.76 -4.44 -3.30
C PHE A 91 0.28 -3.29 -2.40
N GLY A 92 -0.55 -2.39 -2.94
CA GLY A 92 -1.16 -1.30 -2.18
C GLY A 92 -2.13 -1.78 -1.10
N PHE A 93 -2.75 -2.95 -1.25
CA PHE A 93 -3.57 -3.58 -0.23
C PHE A 93 -2.78 -4.51 0.71
N LEU A 94 -1.94 -5.38 0.15
CA LEU A 94 -1.29 -6.44 0.92
C LEU A 94 -0.28 -5.90 1.95
N LEU A 95 0.56 -4.95 1.56
CA LEU A 95 1.65 -4.50 2.43
C LEU A 95 1.19 -3.70 3.66
N PRO A 96 0.24 -2.76 3.56
CA PRO A 96 -0.31 -2.11 4.75
C PRO A 96 -0.97 -3.11 5.71
N ILE A 97 -1.65 -4.13 5.20
CA ILE A 97 -2.27 -5.19 6.02
C ILE A 97 -1.19 -5.97 6.77
N ILE A 98 -0.12 -6.39 6.09
CA ILE A 98 1.00 -7.10 6.72
C ILE A 98 1.66 -6.23 7.78
N CYS A 99 1.94 -4.96 7.48
CA CYS A 99 2.49 -4.02 8.46
C CYS A 99 1.58 -3.86 9.69
N GLY A 100 0.27 -3.77 9.49
CA GLY A 100 -0.72 -3.69 10.57
C GLY A 100 -0.73 -4.95 11.44
N LEU A 101 -0.64 -6.13 10.83
CA LEU A 101 -0.59 -7.40 11.56
C LEU A 101 0.73 -7.57 12.34
N VAL A 102 1.86 -7.20 11.75
CA VAL A 102 3.17 -7.24 12.44
C VAL A 102 3.18 -6.31 13.64
N GLU A 103 2.63 -5.09 13.48
CA GLU A 103 2.52 -4.14 14.58
C GLU A 103 1.59 -4.66 15.68
N TYR A 104 0.44 -5.23 15.30
CA TYR A 104 -0.47 -5.85 16.26
C TYR A 104 0.20 -6.96 17.07
N HIS A 105 1.03 -7.78 16.42
CA HIS A 105 1.75 -8.87 17.09
C HIS A 105 2.91 -8.39 17.96
N ARG A 106 3.50 -7.23 17.65
CA ARG A 106 4.58 -6.62 18.43
C ARG A 106 4.10 -5.87 19.66
N ARG A 107 2.83 -5.44 19.72
CA ARG A 107 2.31 -4.73 20.87
C ARG A 107 2.25 -5.66 22.09
N PRO A 108 2.87 -5.28 23.22
CA PRO A 108 2.72 -6.06 24.45
C PRO A 108 1.24 -6.07 24.85
N LYS A 109 0.76 -7.24 25.29
CA LYS A 109 -0.63 -7.48 25.71
C LYS A 109 -1.08 -6.59 26.88
N ASP A 110 -0.13 -5.90 27.53
CA ASP A 110 -0.32 -5.01 28.68
C ASP A 110 -0.41 -3.52 28.30
N SER A 111 -0.93 -3.17 27.12
CA SER A 111 -1.38 -1.80 26.90
C SER A 111 -2.75 -1.61 27.55
N THR A 112 -2.78 -1.43 28.88
CA THR A 112 -3.88 -0.92 29.73
C THR A 112 -4.42 0.46 29.31
N LEU A 113 -4.16 0.88 28.07
CA LEU A 113 -4.55 2.16 27.48
C LEU A 113 -5.30 1.94 26.16
N GLU A 114 -5.90 0.77 25.95
CA GLU A 114 -6.73 0.54 24.75
C GLU A 114 -8.09 1.25 24.84
N ASN A 115 -8.43 1.77 26.03
CA ASN A 115 -9.63 2.56 26.20
C ASN A 115 -9.38 3.74 27.17
N PRO A 116 -9.41 5.01 26.72
CA PRO A 116 -9.38 6.15 27.66
C PRO A 116 -10.55 6.08 28.65
N TRP A 117 -11.63 5.38 28.29
CA TRP A 117 -12.75 5.10 29.18
C TRP A 117 -12.41 4.10 30.29
N GLU A 118 -11.48 3.17 30.10
CA GLU A 118 -11.00 2.30 31.18
C GLU A 118 -10.13 3.06 32.18
N SER A 119 -9.26 3.96 31.70
CA SER A 119 -8.53 4.88 32.58
C SER A 119 -9.47 5.78 33.39
N THR A 120 -10.63 6.16 32.82
CA THR A 120 -11.64 6.94 33.54
C THR A 120 -12.41 6.07 34.53
N ARG A 121 -12.67 4.80 34.19
CA ARG A 121 -13.38 3.83 35.05
C ARG A 121 -12.56 3.44 36.28
N ASP A 122 -11.24 3.42 36.17
CA ASP A 122 -10.35 3.10 37.29
C ASP A 122 -10.17 4.26 38.29
N ILE A 123 -10.62 5.49 37.97
CA ILE A 123 -10.61 6.62 38.92
C ILE A 123 -11.47 6.32 40.16
N ASP A 124 -12.56 5.59 39.97
CA ASP A 124 -13.49 5.21 41.04
C ASP A 124 -13.16 3.83 41.63
N ASN A 125 -12.04 3.21 41.26
CA ASN A 125 -11.67 1.90 41.77
C ASN A 125 -11.15 2.03 43.23
N PRO A 126 -11.88 1.54 44.24
CA PRO A 126 -11.47 1.68 45.64
C PRO A 126 -10.21 0.86 45.98
N LEU A 127 -9.77 -0.03 45.09
CA LEU A 127 -8.55 -0.82 45.24
C LEU A 127 -7.30 -0.10 44.70
N ILE A 128 -7.48 0.95 43.90
CA ILE A 128 -6.38 1.70 43.27
C ILE A 128 -6.67 3.21 43.47
N PRO A 129 -6.37 3.77 44.65
CA PRO A 129 -6.61 5.17 44.91
C PRO A 129 -5.79 6.05 43.96
N TRP A 130 -6.49 6.84 43.14
CA TRP A 130 -5.89 7.76 42.17
C TRP A 130 -4.90 8.73 42.80
N THR A 131 -5.09 9.08 44.08
CA THR A 131 -4.17 9.93 44.84
C THR A 131 -2.77 9.35 44.92
N GLU A 132 -2.59 8.04 45.00
CA GLU A 132 -1.26 7.43 45.06
C GLU A 132 -0.61 7.29 43.68
N LEU A 133 -1.41 7.14 42.63
CA LEU A 133 -0.93 6.99 41.26
C LEU A 133 -0.42 8.31 40.67
N TYR A 134 -1.11 9.42 40.99
CA TYR A 134 -0.85 10.73 40.40
C TYR A 134 -0.09 11.71 41.31
N SER A 135 0.13 11.41 42.59
CA SER A 135 0.93 12.29 43.48
C SER A 135 2.45 12.17 43.28
N ARG A 136 2.92 11.21 42.47
CA ARG A 136 4.35 10.97 42.20
C ARG A 136 4.86 11.62 40.90
N TYR A 137 3.98 12.26 40.15
CA TYR A 137 4.31 13.09 38.99
C TYR A 137 4.08 14.56 39.33
#